data_AF-A0A926SNE7-F1
#
_entry.id   AF-A0A926SNE7-F1
#
_cell.length_a   1.000
_cell.length_b   1.000
_cell.length_c   1.000
_cell.angle_alpha   90.00
_cell.angle_beta   90.00
_cell.angle_gamma   90.00
#
_symmetry.space_group_name_H-M   'P 1'
#
loop_
_entity.id
_entity.type
_entity.pdbx_description
1 polymer ?
#
loop_
_entity_poly.entity_id
_entity_poly.type
_entity_poly.pdbx_seq_one_letter_code
_entity_poly.pdbx_strand_id
1 'polypeptide(L)'
;MQGGTGNFQGQFLCYAPPFFYTKQGLDNRVKHLLSQAIPVNVPRVERWIDRFIVSTGLQLSLLQQQAVVMAASHRVLILSGGPSTGKSFICKTIVALRKALGRTITLASPISRVAQCLSEMTGQEAKTLHRLLEIDPKIMKFKRDQDNRSQLKRSW
;
A
#
# COMPACT_ATOMS: atom_id res chain seq x y z
N MET A 1 20.84 15.66 25.82
CA MET A 1 19.80 15.12 24.90
C MET A 1 18.87 14.25 25.72
N GLN A 2 17.55 14.43 25.65
CA GLN A 2 16.62 13.52 26.33
C GLN A 2 16.23 12.37 25.39
N GLY A 3 16.42 11.13 25.84
CA GLY A 3 15.93 9.93 25.15
C GLY A 3 14.42 9.81 25.28
N GLY A 4 13.78 9.10 24.34
CA GLY A 4 12.34 8.86 24.38
C GLY A 4 12.02 7.60 25.19
N THR A 5 11.04 7.65 26.08
CA THR A 5 10.53 6.49 26.81
C THR A 5 9.21 6.00 26.23
N GLY A 6 9.05 4.68 26.14
CA GLY A 6 7.77 4.01 25.88
C GLY A 6 7.49 2.96 26.95
N ASN A 7 6.26 2.45 26.99
CA ASN A 7 5.88 1.29 27.81
C ASN A 7 5.39 0.18 26.89
N PHE A 8 5.90 -1.04 27.07
CA PHE A 8 5.38 -2.25 26.45
C PHE A 8 5.31 -3.36 27.50
N GLN A 9 4.12 -3.92 27.71
CA GLN A 9 3.88 -4.99 28.71
C GLN A 9 4.42 -4.68 30.12
N GLY A 10 4.41 -3.40 30.53
CA GLY A 10 4.92 -2.94 31.82
C GLY A 10 6.42 -2.62 31.85
N GLN A 11 7.17 -2.93 30.78
CA GLN A 11 8.60 -2.61 30.67
C GLN A 11 8.81 -1.21 30.08
N PHE A 12 9.73 -0.44 30.67
CA PHE A 12 10.20 0.83 30.12
C PHE A 12 11.16 0.58 28.95
N LEU A 13 10.78 1.07 27.77
CA LEU A 13 11.59 1.02 26.56
C LEU A 13 12.29 2.37 26.34
N CYS A 14 13.62 2.38 26.38
CA CYS A 14 14.44 3.55 26.10
C CYS A 14 14.84 3.60 24.62
N TYR A 15 14.54 4.70 23.94
CA TYR A 15 14.82 4.90 22.52
C TYR A 15 15.80 6.06 22.30
N ALA A 16 16.73 5.89 21.36
CA ALA A 16 17.45 7.01 20.78
C ALA A 16 16.45 8.00 20.14
N PRO A 17 16.62 9.33 20.29
CA PRO A 17 15.59 10.31 19.90
C PRO A 17 15.05 10.18 18.47
N PRO A 18 15.87 9.91 17.43
CA PRO A 18 15.36 9.74 16.06
C PRO A 18 14.34 8.62 15.92
N PHE A 19 14.53 7.48 16.59
CA PHE A 19 13.60 6.35 16.54
C PHE A 19 12.29 6.65 17.29
N PHE A 20 12.37 7.37 18.42
CA PHE A 20 11.19 7.79 19.17
C PHE A 20 10.27 8.72 18.37
N TYR A 21 10.84 9.77 17.76
CA TYR A 21 10.07 10.68 16.91
C TYR A 21 9.56 10.01 15.63
N THR A 22 10.35 9.10 15.04
CA THR A 22 9.91 8.28 13.89
C THR A 22 8.70 7.41 14.25
N LYS A 23 8.73 6.76 15.42
CA LYS A 23 7.60 5.96 15.92
C LYS A 23 6.35 6.81 16.14
N GLN A 24 6.46 7.94 16.84
CA GLN A 24 5.30 8.82 17.07
C GLN A 24 4.72 9.38 15.77
N GLY A 25 5.57 9.78 14.81
CA GLY A 25 5.15 10.23 13.49
C GLY A 25 4.40 9.15 12.71
N LEU A 26 4.89 7.91 12.74
CA LEU A 26 4.23 6.74 12.14
C LEU A 26 2.89 6.44 12.81
N ASP A 27 2.85 6.33 14.13
CA ASP A 27 1.65 6.02 14.91
C ASP A 27 0.54 7.05 14.63
N ASN A 28 0.87 8.35 14.61
CA ASN A 28 -0.09 9.42 14.30
C ASN A 28 -0.54 9.39 12.83
N ARG A 29 0.36 9.11 11.89
CA ARG A 29 0.02 9.02 10.45
C ARG A 29 -0.92 7.84 10.16
N VAL A 30 -0.67 6.68 10.78
CA VAL A 30 -1.55 5.51 10.68
C VAL A 30 -2.92 5.80 11.30
N LYS A 31 -2.98 6.49 12.45
CA LYS A 31 -4.24 6.87 13.10
C LYS A 31 -5.14 7.77 12.23
N HIS A 32 -4.61 8.73 11.45
CA HIS A 32 -5.45 9.43 10.44
C HIS A 32 -5.93 8.44 9.39
N LEU A 33 -5.01 7.70 8.77
CA LEU A 33 -5.32 6.83 7.64
C LEU A 33 -6.41 5.80 7.96
N LEU A 34 -6.49 5.32 9.21
CA LEU A 34 -7.55 4.42 9.68
C LEU A 34 -8.87 5.15 10.04
N SER A 35 -8.83 6.33 10.65
CA SER A 35 -10.04 7.06 11.09
C SER A 35 -10.82 7.76 9.96
N GLN A 36 -10.22 7.93 8.80
CA GLN A 36 -10.73 8.82 7.75
C GLN A 36 -11.26 7.94 6.59
N ALA A 37 -12.54 7.55 6.62
CA ALA A 37 -13.13 6.53 5.74
C ALA A 37 -13.09 6.83 4.21
N ILE A 38 -13.41 5.83 3.38
CA ILE A 38 -13.69 5.99 1.94
C ILE A 38 -15.14 5.59 1.64
N PRO A 39 -15.99 6.49 1.10
CA PRO A 39 -17.30 6.09 0.59
C PRO A 39 -17.16 5.23 -0.67
N VAL A 40 -17.71 4.02 -0.65
CA VAL A 40 -17.75 3.11 -1.80
C VAL A 40 -19.08 2.37 -1.84
N ASN A 41 -19.63 2.19 -3.05
CA ASN A 41 -20.81 1.35 -3.27
C ASN A 41 -20.37 -0.11 -3.32
N VAL A 42 -20.44 -0.81 -2.19
CA VAL A 42 -19.99 -2.21 -2.05
C VAL A 42 -20.71 -3.14 -3.05
N PRO A 43 -22.05 -3.08 -3.23
CA PRO A 43 -22.74 -3.88 -4.27
C PRO A 43 -22.31 -3.61 -5.71
N ARG A 44 -21.67 -2.47 -6.02
CA ARG A 44 -21.05 -2.20 -7.34
C ARG A 44 -19.66 -2.83 -7.45
N VAL A 45 -18.94 -2.96 -6.33
CA VAL A 45 -17.64 -3.65 -6.27
C VAL A 45 -17.83 -5.17 -6.37
N GLU A 46 -18.77 -5.75 -5.63
CA GLU A 46 -19.10 -7.18 -5.67
C GLU A 46 -19.51 -7.60 -7.08
N ARG A 47 -20.51 -6.92 -7.67
CA ARG A 47 -20.89 -7.13 -9.08
C ARG A 47 -19.76 -6.88 -10.10
N TRP A 48 -18.70 -6.15 -9.73
CA TRP A 48 -17.49 -6.04 -10.57
C TRP A 48 -16.58 -7.26 -10.40
N ILE A 49 -16.41 -7.77 -9.18
CA ILE A 49 -15.65 -9.00 -8.88
C ILE A 49 -16.28 -10.19 -9.63
N ASP A 50 -17.60 -10.33 -9.60
CA ASP A 50 -18.32 -11.41 -10.32
C ASP A 50 -18.01 -11.40 -11.82
N ARG A 51 -18.15 -10.22 -12.45
CA ARG A 51 -17.82 -10.05 -13.88
C ARG A 51 -16.33 -10.25 -14.15
N PHE A 52 -15.45 -9.83 -13.25
CA PHE A 52 -14.00 -10.03 -13.39
C PHE A 52 -13.65 -11.51 -13.38
N ILE A 53 -14.17 -12.28 -12.40
CA ILE A 53 -14.06 -13.74 -12.30
C ILE A 53 -14.50 -14.40 -13.62
N VAL A 54 -15.72 -14.11 -14.09
CA VAL A 54 -16.25 -14.69 -15.34
C VAL A 54 -15.42 -14.30 -16.56
N SER A 55 -15.08 -13.02 -16.73
CA SER A 55 -14.33 -12.52 -17.90
C SER A 55 -12.88 -13.01 -17.99
N THR A 56 -12.36 -13.63 -16.93
CA THR A 56 -10.96 -14.09 -16.86
C THR A 56 -10.82 -15.60 -16.63
N GLY A 57 -11.89 -16.29 -16.26
CA GLY A 57 -11.86 -17.69 -15.85
C GLY A 57 -11.21 -17.94 -14.48
N LEU A 58 -10.97 -16.89 -13.69
CA LEU A 58 -10.15 -16.94 -12.47
C LEU A 58 -11.02 -17.01 -11.21
N GLN A 59 -10.80 -18.01 -10.37
CA GLN A 59 -11.52 -18.16 -9.11
C GLN A 59 -10.87 -17.36 -7.96
N LEU A 60 -11.70 -16.77 -7.10
CA LEU A 60 -11.31 -16.11 -5.85
C LEU A 60 -12.07 -16.76 -4.70
N SER A 61 -11.38 -17.19 -3.64
CA SER A 61 -12.06 -17.67 -2.43
C SER A 61 -12.73 -16.52 -1.68
N LEU A 62 -13.71 -16.80 -0.82
CA LEU A 62 -14.48 -15.77 -0.10
C LEU A 62 -13.58 -14.75 0.62
N LEU A 63 -12.51 -15.21 1.29
CA LEU A 63 -11.55 -14.34 1.97
C LEU A 63 -10.76 -13.45 0.99
N GLN A 64 -10.49 -13.93 -0.22
CA GLN A 64 -9.83 -13.16 -1.28
C GLN A 64 -10.77 -12.10 -1.88
N GLN A 65 -12.05 -12.43 -2.06
CA GLN A 65 -13.09 -11.47 -2.47
C GLN A 65 -13.27 -10.38 -1.41
N GLN A 66 -13.37 -10.77 -0.13
CA GLN A 66 -13.39 -9.84 1.01
C GLN A 66 -12.16 -8.93 1.02
N ALA A 67 -10.95 -9.44 0.75
CA ALA A 67 -9.75 -8.64 0.64
C ALA A 67 -9.83 -7.60 -0.50
N VAL A 68 -10.43 -7.94 -1.65
CA VAL A 68 -10.66 -6.99 -2.76
C VAL A 68 -11.71 -5.93 -2.40
N VAL A 69 -12.79 -6.30 -1.69
CA VAL A 69 -13.79 -5.34 -1.18
C VAL A 69 -13.18 -4.40 -0.14
N MET A 70 -12.44 -4.91 0.84
CA MET A 70 -11.71 -4.11 1.83
C MET A 70 -10.71 -3.17 1.15
N ALA A 71 -10.01 -3.63 0.12
CA ALA A 71 -9.08 -2.82 -0.68
C ALA A 71 -9.76 -1.68 -1.46
N ALA A 72 -11.08 -1.64 -1.54
CA ALA A 72 -11.85 -0.54 -2.13
C ALA A 72 -12.35 0.46 -1.06
N SER A 73 -12.83 -0.03 0.09
CA SER A 73 -13.43 0.75 1.19
C SER A 73 -12.43 1.33 2.20
N HIS A 74 -11.23 0.75 2.33
CA HIS A 74 -10.23 1.18 3.31
C HIS A 74 -9.09 1.97 2.65
N ARG A 75 -8.49 2.93 3.38
CA ARG A 75 -7.29 3.66 2.94
C ARG A 75 -6.00 2.87 3.09
N VAL A 76 -5.97 1.91 4.00
CA VAL A 76 -4.83 1.03 4.28
C VAL A 76 -5.36 -0.40 4.38
N LEU A 77 -4.66 -1.33 3.73
CA LEU A 77 -4.89 -2.76 3.84
C LEU A 77 -3.52 -3.45 3.91
N ILE A 78 -3.37 -4.42 4.82
CA ILE A 78 -2.17 -5.25 4.96
C ILE A 78 -2.55 -6.68 4.57
N LEU A 79 -1.88 -7.24 3.56
CA LEU A 79 -2.21 -8.55 3.00
C LEU A 79 -1.28 -9.65 3.53
N SER A 80 -1.56 -10.12 4.75
CA SER A 80 -0.84 -11.19 5.45
C SER A 80 -1.17 -12.60 4.88
N GLY A 81 -0.69 -13.67 5.51
CA GLY A 81 -0.70 -15.06 4.99
C GLY A 81 0.68 -15.54 4.50
N GLY A 82 0.82 -16.85 4.26
CA GLY A 82 2.08 -17.49 3.87
C GLY A 82 2.41 -17.48 2.36
N PRO A 83 3.45 -18.21 1.92
CA PRO A 83 3.71 -18.47 0.49
C PRO A 83 2.51 -19.19 -0.16
N SER A 84 2.40 -19.08 -1.49
CA SER A 84 1.34 -19.70 -2.32
C SER A 84 -0.13 -19.32 -1.99
N THR A 85 -0.42 -18.51 -0.96
CA THR A 85 -1.78 -18.08 -0.56
C THR A 85 -2.49 -17.10 -1.53
N GLY A 86 -2.04 -17.00 -2.79
CA GLY A 86 -2.66 -16.15 -3.80
C GLY A 86 -2.50 -14.64 -3.61
N LYS A 87 -1.64 -14.15 -2.71
CA LYS A 87 -1.41 -12.70 -2.45
C LYS A 87 -1.25 -11.88 -3.73
N SER A 88 -0.39 -12.36 -4.63
CA SER A 88 -0.07 -11.73 -5.90
C SER A 88 -1.32 -11.66 -6.79
N PHE A 89 -2.12 -12.72 -6.77
CA PHE A 89 -3.41 -12.80 -7.46
C PHE A 89 -4.44 -11.78 -6.95
N ILE A 90 -4.58 -11.66 -5.63
CA ILE A 90 -5.41 -10.64 -4.96
C ILE A 90 -4.92 -9.24 -5.36
N CYS A 91 -3.61 -9.00 -5.34
CA CYS A 91 -3.00 -7.73 -5.75
C CYS A 91 -3.33 -7.36 -7.21
N LYS A 92 -3.23 -8.31 -8.15
CA LYS A 92 -3.65 -8.13 -9.55
C LYS A 92 -5.12 -7.70 -9.66
N THR A 93 -6.00 -8.36 -8.90
CA THR A 93 -7.43 -8.04 -8.87
C THR A 93 -7.69 -6.65 -8.27
N ILE A 94 -7.00 -6.27 -7.20
CA ILE A 94 -7.09 -4.93 -6.59
C ILE A 94 -6.66 -3.84 -7.58
N VAL A 95 -5.58 -4.06 -8.34
CA VAL A 95 -5.11 -3.12 -9.37
C VAL A 95 -6.14 -2.99 -10.49
N ALA A 96 -6.70 -4.10 -10.98
CA ALA A 96 -7.76 -4.08 -11.99
C ALA A 96 -9.03 -3.35 -11.50
N LEU A 97 -9.45 -3.58 -10.25
CA LEU A 97 -10.58 -2.87 -9.65
C LEU A 97 -10.31 -1.37 -9.52
N ARG A 98 -9.14 -0.97 -9.00
CA ARG A 98 -8.79 0.45 -8.84
C ARG A 98 -8.70 1.18 -10.20
N LYS A 99 -8.26 0.51 -11.28
CA LYS A 99 -8.38 1.02 -12.67
C LYS A 99 -9.84 1.21 -13.07
N ALA A 100 -10.68 0.19 -12.88
CA ALA A 100 -12.11 0.25 -13.23
C ALA A 100 -12.92 1.28 -12.42
N LEU A 101 -12.41 1.68 -11.25
CA LEU A 101 -12.92 2.79 -10.44
C LEU A 101 -12.30 4.16 -10.80
N GLY A 102 -11.59 4.27 -11.92
CA GLY A 102 -11.03 5.52 -12.45
C GLY A 102 -9.92 6.12 -11.58
N ARG A 103 -9.18 5.30 -10.80
CA ARG A 103 -8.15 5.78 -9.88
C ARG A 103 -6.76 5.67 -10.49
N THR A 104 -5.96 6.71 -10.29
CA THR A 104 -4.50 6.67 -10.52
C THR A 104 -3.87 5.68 -9.53
N ILE A 105 -3.03 4.78 -10.04
CA ILE A 105 -2.34 3.76 -9.26
C ILE A 105 -0.84 4.01 -9.37
N THR A 106 -0.11 3.75 -8.28
CA THR A 106 1.35 3.69 -8.30
C THR A 106 1.78 2.45 -7.55
N LEU A 107 2.60 1.63 -8.19
CA LEU A 107 3.08 0.36 -7.63
C LEU A 107 4.55 0.48 -7.25
N ALA A 108 4.93 -0.09 -6.10
CA ALA A 108 6.33 -0.11 -5.70
C ALA A 108 6.69 -1.28 -4.79
N SER A 109 7.99 -1.57 -4.73
CA SER A 109 8.61 -2.56 -3.84
C SER A 109 9.95 -2.04 -3.33
N PRO A 110 10.44 -2.47 -2.15
CA PRO A 110 11.84 -2.26 -1.77
C PRO A 110 12.82 -2.99 -2.71
N ILE A 111 12.41 -4.10 -3.34
CA ILE A 111 13.29 -5.01 -4.11
C ILE A 111 13.01 -4.91 -5.60
N SER A 112 14.04 -4.64 -6.41
CA SER A 112 13.93 -4.43 -7.87
C SER A 112 13.27 -5.60 -8.63
N ARG A 113 13.70 -6.85 -8.38
CA ARG A 113 13.09 -8.03 -9.03
C ARG A 113 11.61 -8.22 -8.65
N VAL A 114 11.22 -7.83 -7.44
CA VAL A 114 9.81 -7.88 -6.99
C VAL A 114 8.99 -6.76 -7.65
N ALA A 115 9.58 -5.58 -7.88
CA ALA A 115 8.94 -4.53 -8.68
C ALA A 115 8.73 -4.97 -10.14
N GLN A 116 9.71 -5.63 -10.75
CA GLN A 116 9.58 -6.19 -12.10
C GLN A 116 8.43 -7.23 -12.17
N CYS A 117 8.44 -8.24 -11.30
CA CYS A 117 7.39 -9.27 -11.24
C CYS A 117 5.98 -8.67 -10.97
N LEU A 118 5.90 -7.68 -10.08
CA LEU A 118 4.67 -6.92 -9.83
C LEU A 118 4.19 -6.18 -11.08
N SER A 119 5.12 -5.70 -11.93
CA SER A 119 4.79 -5.02 -13.18
C SER A 119 4.22 -5.97 -14.23
N GLU A 120 4.94 -7.08 -14.47
CA GLU A 120 4.55 -8.16 -15.39
C GLU A 120 3.17 -8.73 -15.03
N MET A 121 2.94 -9.01 -13.75
CA MET A 121 1.67 -9.57 -13.26
C MET A 121 0.47 -8.63 -13.42
N THR A 122 0.67 -7.32 -13.22
CA THR A 122 -0.42 -6.33 -13.18
C THR A 122 -0.62 -5.55 -14.48
N GLY A 123 0.34 -5.66 -15.43
CA GLY A 123 0.37 -4.85 -16.64
C GLY A 123 0.47 -3.35 -16.33
N GLN A 124 1.27 -2.97 -15.32
CA GLN A 124 1.50 -1.58 -14.89
C GLN A 124 2.93 -1.40 -14.42
N GLU A 125 3.54 -0.25 -14.70
CA GLU A 125 4.90 0.03 -14.21
C GLU A 125 4.94 0.10 -12.68
N ALA A 126 5.79 -0.72 -12.05
CA ALA A 126 6.11 -0.66 -10.63
C ALA A 126 7.58 -0.27 -10.40
N LYS A 127 7.82 0.60 -9.42
CA LYS A 127 9.14 1.20 -9.16
C LYS A 127 9.77 0.66 -7.88
N THR A 128 11.09 0.83 -7.71
CA THR A 128 11.67 0.68 -6.38
C THR A 128 11.26 1.87 -5.51
N LEU A 129 11.16 1.70 -4.19
CA LEU A 129 10.86 2.82 -3.28
C LEU A 129 11.84 4.00 -3.48
N HIS A 130 13.12 3.71 -3.71
CA HIS A 130 14.16 4.70 -4.05
C HIS A 130 13.86 5.50 -5.33
N ARG A 131 13.30 4.86 -6.38
CA ARG A 131 12.87 5.53 -7.62
C ARG A 131 11.54 6.25 -7.46
N LEU A 132 10.63 5.75 -6.63
CA LEU A 132 9.33 6.38 -6.36
C LEU A 132 9.48 7.70 -5.58
N LEU A 133 10.32 7.69 -4.55
CA LEU A 133 10.55 8.82 -3.64
C LEU A 133 11.70 9.75 -4.08
N GLU A 134 12.37 9.41 -5.18
CA GLU A 134 13.47 10.18 -5.78
C GLU A 134 14.59 10.50 -4.78
N ILE A 135 15.33 9.48 -4.36
CA ILE A 135 16.51 9.67 -3.51
C ILE A 135 17.59 10.49 -4.23
N ASP A 136 18.10 11.53 -3.56
CA ASP A 136 19.33 12.21 -3.96
C ASP A 136 20.53 11.57 -3.25
N PRO A 137 21.45 10.91 -3.99
CA PRO A 137 22.58 10.20 -3.40
C PRO A 137 23.66 11.14 -2.84
N LYS A 138 23.67 12.44 -3.20
CA LYS A 138 24.67 13.39 -2.70
C LYS A 138 24.38 13.86 -1.28
N ILE A 139 23.09 13.92 -0.91
CA ILE A 139 22.62 14.41 0.40
C ILE A 139 21.86 13.36 1.21
N MET A 140 21.68 12.14 0.67
CA MET A 140 20.97 11.01 1.28
C MET A 140 19.55 11.37 1.79
N LYS A 141 18.82 12.19 1.01
CA LYS A 141 17.43 12.59 1.26
C LYS A 141 16.53 12.21 0.08
N PHE A 142 15.26 11.97 0.35
CA PHE A 142 14.23 11.85 -0.68
C PHE A 142 13.79 13.25 -1.14
N LYS A 143 13.57 13.43 -2.44
CA LYS A 143 13.01 14.68 -3.00
C LYS A 143 11.50 14.75 -2.89
N ARG A 144 10.84 13.62 -2.63
CA ARG A 144 9.40 13.51 -2.40
C ARG A 144 9.12 13.04 -0.98
N ASP A 145 8.43 13.88 -0.23
CA ASP A 145 8.20 13.71 1.20
C ASP A 145 6.76 14.10 1.58
N GLN A 146 6.56 14.69 2.76
CA GLN A 146 5.24 15.14 3.22
C GLN A 146 4.82 16.50 2.66
N ASP A 147 5.74 17.27 2.09
CA ASP A 147 5.52 18.65 1.68
C ASP A 147 5.56 18.73 0.15
N ASN A 148 6.51 18.04 -0.49
CA ASN A 148 6.58 17.89 -1.95
C ASN A 148 5.80 16.66 -2.47
N ARG A 149 4.47 16.67 -2.33
CA ARG A 149 3.58 15.55 -2.76
C ARG A 149 3.08 15.64 -4.21
N SER A 150 3.19 16.80 -4.86
CA SER A 150 2.35 17.16 -6.02
C SER A 150 2.72 16.47 -7.33
N GLN A 151 3.92 15.92 -7.46
CA GLN A 151 4.48 15.43 -8.72
C GLN A 151 4.09 13.97 -9.09
N LEU A 152 3.17 13.33 -8.37
CA LEU A 152 2.64 11.99 -8.72
C LEU A 152 1.66 12.00 -9.92
N LYS A 153 1.55 13.11 -10.67
CA LYS A 153 0.77 13.21 -11.90
C LYS A 153 1.65 13.75 -13.03
N ARG A 154 1.58 13.08 -14.20
CA ARG A 154 2.11 13.53 -15.50
C ARG A 154 3.63 13.76 -15.58
N SER A 155 4.37 12.66 -15.60
CA SER A 155 5.59 12.54 -16.42
C SER A 155 5.73 11.05 -16.79
N TRP A 156 6.22 10.81 -18.01
CA TRP A 156 6.06 9.56 -18.80
C TRP A 156 4.63 9.41 -19.34
#